data_AF-K2AT16-F1
#
_entry.id   AF-K2AT16-F1
#
_cell.length_a   1.000
_cell.length_b   1.000
_cell.length_c   1.000
_cell.angle_alpha   90.00
_cell.angle_beta   90.00
_cell.angle_gamma   90.00
#
_symmetry.space_group_name_H-M   'P 1'
#
loop_
_entity.id
_entity.type
_entity.pdbx_description
1 polymer ?
#
loop_
_entity_poly.entity_id
_entity_poly.type
_entity_poly.pdbx_seq_one_letter_code
_entity_poly.pdbx_strand_id
1 'polypeptide(L)'
;MKTNFQANVIALDIDNVLISHEFKKNIVFLFWKFIQCMGGVPIFLFFLILLLALPAKIIKSRTQQIGIDSIFVAMITIITFLNAAIIALFNPDLPVYFCYSQFMFYCLAAFLVTIGFRNVNQTNG
;
A
#
# COMPACT_ATOMS: atom_id res chain seq x y z
N MET A 1 4.22 19.74 23.54
CA MET A 1 4.44 19.69 22.07
C MET A 1 5.91 19.64 21.64
N LYS A 2 6.91 19.88 22.52
CA LYS A 2 8.36 19.76 22.20
C LYS A 2 8.93 18.33 22.26
N THR A 3 8.38 17.49 23.13
CA THR A 3 8.89 16.13 23.40
C THR A 3 8.69 15.16 22.22
N ASN A 4 7.57 15.24 21.50
CA ASN A 4 7.29 14.38 20.34
C ASN A 4 8.25 14.63 19.17
N PHE A 5 8.73 15.88 19.00
CA PHE A 5 9.68 16.20 17.93
C PHE A 5 11.07 15.62 18.21
N GLN A 6 11.54 15.69 19.45
CA GLN A 6 12.80 15.07 19.84
C GLN A 6 12.75 13.54 19.79
N ALA A 7 11.64 12.93 20.24
CA ALA A 7 11.47 11.48 20.16
C ALA A 7 11.51 10.97 18.70
N ASN A 8 10.88 11.68 17.77
CA ASN A 8 10.89 11.33 16.35
C ASN A 8 12.30 11.45 15.74
N VAL A 9 13.05 12.51 16.08
CA VAL A 9 14.44 12.67 15.61
C VAL A 9 15.35 11.56 16.13
N ILE A 10 15.20 11.18 17.41
CA ILE A 10 15.97 10.09 18.02
C ILE A 10 15.57 8.73 17.40
N ALA A 11 14.28 8.49 17.16
CA ALA A 11 13.81 7.28 16.49
C ALA A 11 14.37 7.19 15.05
N LEU A 12 14.38 8.30 14.31
CA LEU A 12 15.00 8.39 12.99
C LEU A 12 16.49 8.06 13.00
N ASP A 13 17.23 8.57 13.98
CA ASP A 13 18.67 8.34 14.11
C ASP A 13 18.96 6.88 14.46
N ILE A 14 18.22 6.31 15.41
CA ILE A 14 18.31 4.89 15.77
C ILE A 14 17.97 4.00 14.58
N ASP A 15 16.91 4.32 13.84
CA ASP A 15 16.44 3.50 12.73
C ASP A 15 17.39 3.59 11.52
N ASN A 16 18.01 4.75 11.27
CA ASN A 16 19.08 4.89 10.28
C ASN A 16 20.31 4.06 10.65
N VAL A 17 20.73 4.11 11.91
CA VAL A 17 21.85 3.30 12.41
C VAL A 17 21.50 1.81 12.30
N LEU A 18 20.27 1.42 12.63
CA LEU A 18 19.81 0.03 12.53
C LEU A 18 19.76 -0.43 11.06
N ILE A 19 19.18 0.33 10.14
CA ILE A 19 19.06 -0.05 8.73
C ILE A 19 20.43 -0.09 8.06
N SER A 20 21.32 0.86 8.36
CA SER A 20 22.66 0.92 7.78
C SER A 20 23.62 -0.12 8.37
N HIS A 21 23.49 -0.43 9.66
CA HIS A 21 24.29 -1.44 10.34
C HIS A 21 23.67 -2.84 10.13
N GLU A 22 24.28 -3.63 9.24
CA GLU A 22 23.78 -4.97 8.86
C GLU A 22 22.42 -4.98 8.13
N PHE A 23 22.27 -4.14 7.12
CA PHE A 23 21.11 -4.09 6.20
C PHE A 23 20.55 -5.48 5.83
N LYS A 24 21.43 -6.45 5.56
CA LYS A 24 21.06 -7.82 5.20
C LYS A 24 20.30 -8.57 6.31
N LYS A 25 20.62 -8.34 7.58
CA LYS A 25 19.89 -8.92 8.73
C LYS A 25 18.61 -8.15 9.03
N ASN A 26 18.59 -6.85 8.71
CA ASN A 26 17.47 -5.96 8.99
C ASN A 26 16.43 -5.86 7.86
N ILE A 27 16.58 -6.62 6.77
CA ILE A 27 15.53 -6.78 5.74
C ILE A 27 14.23 -7.31 6.36
N VAL A 28 14.30 -8.25 7.30
CA VAL A 28 13.10 -8.80 7.95
C VAL A 28 12.39 -7.73 8.77
N PHE A 29 13.16 -6.90 9.48
CA PHE A 29 12.64 -5.77 10.23
C PHE A 29 12.02 -4.72 9.30
N LEU A 30 12.69 -4.38 8.20
CA LEU A 30 12.19 -3.45 7.19
C LEU A 30 10.89 -3.95 6.54
N PHE A 31 10.81 -5.24 6.25
CA PHE A 31 9.62 -5.87 5.69
C PHE A 31 8.46 -5.89 6.69
N TRP A 32 8.74 -6.20 7.96
CA TRP A 32 7.74 -6.14 9.02
C TRP A 32 7.21 -4.72 9.22
N LYS A 33 8.11 -3.74 9.27
CA LYS A 33 7.78 -2.31 9.35
C LYS A 33 6.94 -1.86 8.16
N PHE A 34 7.31 -2.28 6.95
CA PHE A 34 6.54 -2.03 5.74
C PHE A 34 5.10 -2.56 5.82
N ILE A 35 4.90 -3.80 6.29
CA ILE A 35 3.56 -4.38 6.50
C ILE A 35 2.79 -3.55 7.52
N GLN A 36 3.43 -3.12 8.59
CA GLN A 36 2.79 -2.29 9.61
C GLN A 36 2.37 -0.92 9.06
N CYS A 37 3.21 -0.29 8.24
CA CYS A 37 2.91 0.98 7.57
C CYS A 37 1.75 0.90 6.56
N MET A 38 1.47 -0.28 6.00
CA MET A 38 0.28 -0.51 5.18
C MET A 38 -1.03 -0.56 5.99
N GLY A 39 -0.97 -0.65 7.32
CA GLY A 39 -2.12 -0.93 8.17
C GLY A 39 -2.23 -2.41 8.58
N GLY A 40 -1.11 -3.13 8.52
CA GLY A 40 -0.96 -4.48 9.03
C GLY A 40 -1.17 -5.57 7.99
N VAL A 41 -1.02 -6.82 8.46
CA VAL A 41 -1.07 -8.03 7.63
C VAL A 41 -2.32 -8.12 6.74
N PRO A 42 -3.55 -7.83 7.23
CA PRO A 42 -4.76 -7.98 6.40
C PRO A 42 -4.76 -7.05 5.17
N ILE A 43 -4.41 -5.78 5.36
CA ILE A 43 -4.39 -4.79 4.28
C ILE A 43 -3.25 -5.08 3.31
N PHE A 44 -2.08 -5.46 3.83
CA PHE A 44 -0.97 -5.90 2.99
C PHE A 44 -1.34 -7.07 2.08
N LEU A 45 -1.96 -8.12 2.63
CA LEU A 45 -2.39 -9.28 1.86
C LEU A 45 -3.42 -8.92 0.79
N PHE A 46 -4.36 -8.02 1.11
CA PHE A 46 -5.35 -7.53 0.14
C PHE A 46 -4.68 -6.86 -1.06
N PHE A 47 -3.77 -5.91 -0.83
CA PHE A 47 -3.05 -5.23 -1.90
C PHE A 47 -2.08 -6.17 -2.64
N LEU A 48 -1.49 -7.15 -1.96
CA LEU A 48 -0.66 -8.17 -2.59
C LEU A 48 -1.47 -9.03 -3.57
N ILE A 49 -2.68 -9.44 -3.19
CA ILE A 49 -3.59 -10.18 -4.08
C ILE A 49 -3.94 -9.34 -5.31
N LEU A 50 -4.26 -8.05 -5.13
CA LEU A 50 -4.53 -7.14 -6.25
C LEU A 50 -3.34 -7.00 -7.18
N LEU A 51 -2.14 -6.82 -6.62
CA LEU A 51 -0.89 -6.69 -7.37
C LEU A 51 -0.58 -7.94 -8.20
N LEU A 52 -0.89 -9.14 -7.69
CA LEU A 52 -0.70 -10.41 -8.41
C LEU A 52 -1.83 -10.69 -9.43
N ALA A 53 -3.06 -10.31 -9.10
CA ALA A 53 -4.22 -10.51 -9.97
C ALA A 53 -4.20 -9.65 -11.24
N LEU A 54 -3.66 -8.43 -11.15
CA LEU A 54 -3.51 -7.49 -12.26
C LEU A 54 -2.70 -8.04 -13.45
N PRO A 55 -1.43 -8.46 -13.28
CA PRO A 55 -0.64 -9.05 -14.36
C PRO A 55 -1.23 -10.38 -14.82
N ALA A 56 -1.78 -11.20 -13.92
CA ALA A 56 -2.47 -12.43 -14.30
C ALA A 56 -3.67 -12.16 -15.24
N LYS A 57 -4.44 -11.09 -14.98
CA LYS A 57 -5.50 -10.61 -15.86
C LYS A 57 -4.95 -10.17 -17.20
N ILE A 58 -3.93 -9.31 -17.22
CA ILE A 58 -3.31 -8.78 -18.45
C ILE A 58 -2.77 -9.91 -19.34
N ILE A 59 -2.08 -10.90 -18.77
CA ILE A 59 -1.54 -12.05 -19.51
C ILE A 59 -2.67 -12.89 -20.11
N LYS A 60 -3.74 -13.14 -19.35
CA LYS A 60 -4.89 -13.93 -19.79
C LYS A 60 -5.73 -13.21 -20.85
N SER A 61 -5.82 -11.88 -20.77
CA SER A 61 -6.69 -11.06 -21.61
C SER A 61 -5.93 -10.36 -22.75
N ARG A 62 -4.97 -11.05 -23.38
CA ARG A 62 -4.04 -10.51 -24.40
C ARG A 62 -4.73 -9.79 -25.59
N THR A 63 -6.02 -10.01 -25.81
CA THR A 63 -6.85 -9.37 -26.86
C THR A 63 -7.92 -8.42 -26.33
N GLN A 64 -8.13 -8.33 -25.02
CA GLN A 64 -9.18 -7.50 -24.42
C GLN A 64 -8.60 -6.15 -23.99
N GLN A 65 -9.26 -5.06 -24.41
CA GLN A 65 -8.87 -3.71 -24.02
C GLN A 65 -8.77 -3.60 -22.49
N ILE A 66 -7.63 -3.10 -22.01
CA ILE A 66 -7.44 -2.83 -20.58
C ILE A 66 -8.40 -1.69 -20.22
N GLY A 67 -9.46 -2.02 -19.47
CA GLY A 67 -10.43 -1.02 -19.01
C GLY A 67 -9.80 -0.02 -18.04
N ILE A 68 -10.29 1.22 -18.07
CA ILE A 68 -9.89 2.31 -17.15
C ILE A 68 -9.95 1.85 -15.68
N ASP A 69 -10.93 1.01 -15.33
CA ASP A 69 -11.07 0.44 -13.99
C ASP A 69 -9.84 -0.34 -13.53
N SER A 70 -9.21 -1.10 -14.44
CA SER A 70 -8.02 -1.88 -14.11
C SER A 70 -6.79 -1.00 -13.94
N ILE A 71 -6.69 0.09 -14.72
CA ILE A 71 -5.63 1.09 -14.59
C ILE A 71 -5.75 1.82 -13.25
N PHE A 72 -6.96 2.19 -12.84
CA PHE A 72 -7.21 2.85 -11.56
C PHE A 72 -6.81 1.97 -10.37
N VAL A 73 -7.21 0.69 -10.37
CA VAL A 73 -6.81 -0.27 -9.34
C VAL A 73 -5.29 -0.45 -9.31
N ALA A 74 -4.63 -0.51 -10.48
CA ALA A 74 -3.17 -0.61 -10.56
C ALA A 74 -2.48 0.61 -9.97
N MET A 75 -2.94 1.81 -10.33
CA MET A 75 -2.39 3.07 -9.83
C MET A 75 -2.52 3.18 -8.30
N ILE A 76 -3.70 2.93 -7.74
CA ILE A 76 -3.89 2.97 -6.28
C ILE A 76 -3.01 1.94 -5.59
N THR A 77 -2.93 0.73 -6.13
CA THR A 77 -2.08 -0.33 -5.57
C THR A 77 -0.62 0.15 -5.52
N ILE A 78 -0.07 0.62 -6.64
CA ILE A 78 1.32 1.11 -6.72
C ILE A 78 1.55 2.28 -5.78
N ILE A 79 0.66 3.28 -5.76
CA ILE A 79 0.78 4.45 -4.88
C ILE A 79 0.79 4.01 -3.40
N THR A 80 -0.06 3.07 -3.02
CA THR A 80 -0.13 2.56 -1.64
C THR A 80 1.15 1.81 -1.26
N PHE A 81 1.69 0.99 -2.16
CA PHE A 81 2.98 0.30 -1.98
C PHE A 81 4.14 1.30 -1.82
N LEU A 82 4.22 2.30 -2.70
CA LEU A 82 5.27 3.32 -2.63
C LEU A 82 5.17 4.16 -1.37
N ASN A 83 3.95 4.54 -0.96
CA ASN A 83 3.73 5.29 0.26
C ASN A 83 4.22 4.50 1.49
N ALA A 84 3.83 3.23 1.61
CA ALA A 84 4.30 2.38 2.70
C ALA A 84 5.82 2.13 2.67
N ALA A 85 6.42 2.01 1.48
CA ALA A 85 7.87 1.86 1.34
C ALA A 85 8.64 3.11 1.76
N ILE A 86 8.16 4.30 1.41
CA ILE A 86 8.75 5.57 1.84
C ILE A 86 8.66 5.70 3.36
N ILE A 87 7.52 5.37 3.97
CA ILE A 87 7.38 5.44 5.42
C ILE A 87 8.33 4.45 6.12
N ALA A 88 8.39 3.22 5.61
CA ALA A 88 9.24 2.19 6.17
C ALA A 88 10.73 2.56 6.09
N LEU A 89 11.17 3.16 4.97
CA LEU A 89 12.57 3.46 4.72
C LEU A 89 13.04 4.76 5.41
N PHE A 90 12.20 5.80 5.43
CA PHE A 90 12.60 7.12 5.92
C PHE A 90 12.02 7.48 7.28
N ASN A 91 11.31 6.55 7.92
CA ASN A 91 10.67 6.72 9.22
C ASN A 91 10.02 8.10 9.45
N PRO A 92 9.23 8.65 8.49
CA PRO A 92 8.38 9.76 8.80
C PRO A 92 7.27 9.20 9.70
N ASP A 93 7.47 9.21 11.03
CA ASP A 93 6.41 8.95 12.02
C ASP A 93 5.40 10.11 12.01
N LEU A 94 4.84 10.37 10.83
CA LEU A 94 3.82 11.35 10.59
C LEU A 94 2.51 10.61 10.33
N PRO A 95 1.49 10.82 11.18
CA PRO A 95 0.17 10.19 11.03
C PRO A 95 -0.47 10.49 9.66
N VAL A 96 -0.05 11.57 8.99
CA VAL A 96 -0.51 11.97 7.65
C VAL A 96 -0.31 10.86 6.62
N TYR A 97 0.84 10.18 6.60
CA TYR A 97 1.11 9.16 5.59
C TYR A 97 0.30 7.88 5.83
N PHE A 98 0.08 7.53 7.10
CA PHE A 98 -0.81 6.44 7.46
C PHE A 98 -2.26 6.76 7.06
N CYS A 99 -2.75 7.96 7.38
CA CYS A 99 -4.08 8.42 6.97
C CYS A 99 -4.26 8.42 5.46
N TYR A 100 -3.21 8.74 4.69
CA TYR A 100 -3.25 8.70 3.23
C TYR A 100 -3.41 7.28 2.68
N SER A 101 -2.66 6.29 3.21
CA SER A 101 -2.83 4.89 2.84
C SER A 101 -4.25 4.38 3.14
N GLN A 102 -4.80 4.74 4.30
CA GLN A 102 -6.17 4.38 4.69
C GLN A 102 -7.20 5.03 3.75
N PHE A 103 -7.04 6.31 3.43
CA PHE A 103 -7.90 7.01 2.47
C PHE A 103 -7.90 6.31 1.10
N MET A 104 -6.73 5.98 0.58
CA MET A 104 -6.60 5.24 -0.68
C MET A 104 -7.32 3.88 -0.65
N PHE A 105 -7.21 3.16 0.46
CA PHE A 105 -7.91 1.90 0.66
C PHE A 105 -9.44 2.08 0.66
N TYR A 106 -9.97 3.10 1.34
CA TYR A 106 -11.41 3.41 1.32
C TYR A 106 -11.90 3.80 -0.07
N CYS A 107 -11.16 4.62 -0.81
CA CYS A 107 -11.50 4.96 -2.20
C CYS A 107 -11.55 3.72 -3.09
N LEU A 108 -10.59 2.81 -2.93
CA LEU A 108 -10.55 1.56 -3.67
C LEU A 108 -11.73 0.64 -3.30
N ALA A 109 -12.06 0.52 -2.02
CA ALA A 109 -13.21 -0.26 -1.56
C ALA A 109 -14.53 0.28 -2.14
N ALA A 110 -14.75 1.59 -2.08
CA ALA A 110 -15.93 2.23 -2.66
C ALA A 110 -16.02 2.02 -4.18
N PHE A 111 -14.87 2.10 -4.87
CA PHE A 111 -14.79 1.85 -6.31
C PHE A 111 -15.13 0.40 -6.67
N LEU A 112 -14.58 -0.58 -5.95
CA LEU A 112 -14.85 -2.01 -6.16
C LEU A 112 -16.33 -2.35 -5.92
N VAL A 113 -16.93 -1.79 -4.87
CA VAL A 113 -18.38 -1.93 -4.60
C VAL A 113 -19.21 -1.37 -5.74
N THR A 114 -18.85 -0.18 -6.24
CA THR A 114 -19.55 0.46 -7.38
C THR A 114 -19.49 -0.40 -8.64
N ILE A 115 -18.32 -0.96 -8.97
CA ILE A 115 -18.18 -1.89 -10.10
C ILE A 115 -19.00 -3.17 -9.87
N GLY A 116 -18.96 -3.72 -8.66
CA GLY A 116 -19.74 -4.90 -8.29
C GLY A 116 -21.23 -4.69 -8.55
N PHE A 117 -21.80 -3.58 -8.08
CA PHE A 117 -23.20 -3.23 -8.33
C PHE A 117 -23.49 -2.99 -9.82
N ARG A 118 -22.59 -2.34 -10.56
CA ARG A 118 -22.78 -2.14 -12.01
C ARG A 118 -22.87 -3.45 -12.77
N ASN A 119 -22.00 -4.41 -12.45
CA ASN A 119 -21.98 -5.71 -13.11
C ASN A 119 -23.22 -6.55 -12.77
N VAL A 120 -23.71 -6.49 -11.52
CA VAL A 120 -24.96 -7.15 -11.11
C VAL A 120 -26.18 -6.61 -11.86
N ASN A 121 -26.26 -5.29 -12.06
CA ASN A 121 -27.37 -4.68 -12.79
C ASN A 121 -27.36 -5.01 -14.30
N GLN A 122 -26.20 -5.28 -14.90
CA GLN A 122 -26.11 -5.72 -16.29
C GLN A 122 -26.50 -7.19 -16.49
N THR A 123 -26.37 -8.04 -15.47
CA THR A 123 -26.79 -9.45 -15.54
C THR A 123 -28.29 -9.68 -15.28
N ASN A 124 -28.97 -8.70 -14.68
CA ASN A 124 -30.39 -8.78 -14.31
C ASN A 124 -31.30 -7.94 -15.22
N GLY A 125 -30.77 -7.38 -16.32
CA GLY A 125 -31.50 -6.54 -17.28
C GLY A 125 -31.65 -7.22 -18.65
#